data_AF-A0AA88HU68-F1
#
_entry.id   AF-A0AA88HU68-F1
#
_cell.length_a   1.000
_cell.length_b   1.000
_cell.length_c   1.000
_cell.angle_alpha   90.00
_cell.angle_beta   90.00
_cell.angle_gamma   90.00
#
_symmetry.space_group_name_H-M   'P 1'
#
loop_
_entity.id
_entity.type
_entity.pdbx_description
1 polymer ?
#
loop_
_entity_poly.entity_id
_entity_poly.type
_entity_poly.pdbx_seq_one_letter_code
_entity_poly.pdbx_strand_id
1 'polypeptide(L)'
;MGIHSQNIKPNISPVQWFMKRTVRTAKNLMTKASENNEDPYLGLLKYRNTPVDRLALPSQLLMSCQLKSLLPCTSGHLKKKVVST
;
A
#
# COMPACT_ATOMS: atom_id res chain seq x y z
N MET A 1 -7.32 -1.90 -49.94
CA MET A 1 -7.57 -0.81 -48.96
C MET A 1 -7.40 -1.39 -47.57
N GLY A 2 -6.22 -1.27 -46.99
CA GLY A 2 -5.89 -1.86 -45.70
C GLY A 2 -6.46 -1.01 -44.57
N ILE A 3 -7.32 -1.59 -43.74
CA ILE A 3 -7.69 -1.00 -42.47
C ILE A 3 -6.46 -0.99 -41.57
N HIS A 4 -5.83 0.17 -41.40
CA HIS A 4 -4.88 0.39 -40.32
C HIS A 4 -5.69 0.29 -39.01
N SER A 5 -5.73 -0.91 -38.43
CA SER A 5 -6.31 -1.15 -37.11
C SER A 5 -5.46 -0.44 -36.07
N GLN A 6 -5.74 0.84 -35.84
CA GLN A 6 -5.10 1.59 -34.77
C GLN A 6 -5.44 0.91 -33.45
N ASN A 7 -4.41 0.36 -32.81
CA ASN A 7 -4.50 -0.30 -31.52
C ASN A 7 -5.10 0.66 -30.50
N ILE A 8 -6.38 0.47 -30.16
CA ILE A 8 -7.06 1.22 -29.11
C ILE A 8 -6.44 0.80 -27.78
N LYS A 9 -5.33 1.43 -27.39
CA LYS A 9 -4.86 1.36 -26.01
C LYS A 9 -5.96 1.99 -25.15
N PRO A 10 -6.54 1.25 -24.18
CA PRO A 10 -7.61 1.81 -23.37
C PRO A 10 -7.02 2.98 -22.56
N ASN A 11 -7.65 4.16 -22.68
CA ASN A 11 -7.30 5.32 -21.88
C ASN A 11 -7.72 5.04 -20.42
N ILE A 12 -6.76 4.62 -19.60
CA ILE A 12 -6.98 4.30 -18.19
C ILE A 12 -6.95 5.62 -17.42
N SER A 13 -8.06 5.96 -16.75
CA SER A 13 -8.11 7.16 -15.91
C SER A 13 -7.06 7.09 -14.78
N PRO A 14 -6.53 8.22 -14.29
CA PRO A 14 -5.52 8.22 -13.23
C PRO A 14 -5.96 7.40 -12.01
N VAL A 15 -7.21 7.55 -11.57
CA VAL A 15 -7.77 6.80 -10.43
C VAL A 15 -7.75 5.28 -10.66
N GLN A 16 -8.08 4.82 -11.87
CA GLN A 16 -8.07 3.41 -12.21
C GLN A 16 -6.63 2.86 -12.25
N TRP A 17 -5.69 3.67 -12.73
CA TRP A 17 -4.27 3.30 -12.69
C TRP A 17 -3.77 3.14 -11.25
N PHE A 18 -4.09 4.10 -10.37
CA PHE A 18 -3.74 4.02 -8.95
C PHE A 18 -4.33 2.76 -8.30
N MET A 19 -5.61 2.46 -8.53
CA MET A 19 -6.23 1.23 -8.01
C MET A 19 -5.51 -0.03 -8.47
N LYS A 20 -5.22 -0.15 -9.77
CA LYS A 20 -4.47 -1.30 -10.33
C LYS A 20 -3.09 -1.43 -9.70
N ARG A 21 -2.40 -0.32 -9.47
CA ARG A 21 -1.08 -0.30 -8.83
C ARG A 21 -1.16 -0.76 -7.38
N THR A 22 -2.14 -0.28 -6.62
CA THR A 22 -2.36 -0.68 -5.23
C THR A 22 -2.64 -2.17 -5.10
N VAL A 23 -3.52 -2.72 -5.93
CA VAL A 23 -3.82 -4.17 -5.96
C VAL A 23 -2.57 -4.98 -6.29
N ARG A 24 -1.78 -4.53 -7.27
CA ARG A 24 -0.51 -5.18 -7.63
C ARG A 24 0.48 -5.18 -6.46
N THR A 25 0.60 -4.07 -5.73
CA THR A 25 1.45 -3.99 -4.54
C THR A 25 1.00 -4.99 -3.46
N ALA A 26 -0.29 -5.04 -3.16
CA ALA A 26 -0.85 -5.98 -2.19
C ALA A 26 -0.59 -7.44 -2.59
N LYS A 27 -0.83 -7.79 -3.86
CA LYS A 27 -0.55 -9.14 -4.39
C LYS A 27 0.94 -9.50 -4.23
N ASN A 28 1.84 -8.61 -4.62
CA ASN A 28 3.27 -8.85 -4.51
C ASN A 28 3.73 -9.05 -3.06
N LEU A 29 3.16 -8.32 -2.10
CA LEU A 29 3.45 -8.51 -0.67
C LEU A 29 3.05 -9.92 -0.21
N MET A 30 1.86 -10.36 -0.60
CA MET A 30 1.35 -11.69 -0.23
C MET A 30 2.14 -12.82 -0.91
N THR A 31 2.50 -12.65 -2.19
CA THR A 31 3.34 -13.62 -2.91
C THR A 31 4.71 -13.77 -2.24
N LYS A 32 5.38 -12.66 -1.88
CA LYS A 32 6.67 -12.70 -1.18
C LYS A 32 6.56 -13.37 0.20
N ALA A 33 5.49 -13.10 0.93
CA ALA A 33 5.26 -13.77 2.22
C ALA A 33 5.09 -15.28 2.03
N SER A 34 4.34 -15.70 1.01
CA SER A 34 4.17 -17.11 0.66
C SER A 34 5.49 -17.77 0.25
N GLU A 35 6.33 -17.10 -0.54
CA GLU A 35 7.66 -17.59 -0.95
C GLU A 35 8.58 -17.80 0.26
N ASN A 36 8.48 -16.93 1.26
CA ASN A 36 9.28 -16.99 2.48
C ASN A 36 8.68 -17.85 3.60
N ASN A 37 7.51 -18.49 3.38
CA ASN A 37 6.74 -19.17 4.43
C ASN A 37 6.44 -18.26 5.65
N GLU A 38 6.27 -16.96 5.43
CA GLU A 38 5.90 -15.96 6.43
C GLU A 38 4.39 -15.71 6.43
N ASP A 39 3.87 -15.18 7.55
CA ASP A 39 2.49 -14.72 7.62
C ASP A 39 2.24 -13.54 6.65
N PRO A 40 1.33 -13.65 5.67
CA PRO A 40 1.01 -12.57 4.75
C PRO A 40 0.49 -11.30 5.44
N TYR A 41 -0.16 -11.42 6.60
CA TYR A 41 -0.64 -10.25 7.35
C TYR A 41 0.52 -9.46 7.97
N LEU A 42 1.63 -10.13 8.30
CA LEU A 42 2.83 -9.46 8.78
C LEU A 42 3.43 -8.56 7.71
N GLY A 43 3.41 -8.97 6.44
CA GLY A 43 3.82 -8.15 5.30
C GLY A 43 2.97 -6.88 5.15
N LEU A 44 1.65 -6.99 5.30
CA LEU A 44 0.73 -5.85 5.26
C LEU A 44 0.91 -4.94 6.48
N LEU A 45 1.15 -5.51 7.67
CA LEU A 45 1.41 -4.75 8.89
C LEU A 45 2.69 -3.92 8.75
N LYS A 46 3.77 -4.53 8.25
CA LYS A 46 5.02 -3.85 7.91
C LYS A 46 4.75 -2.70 6.93
N TYR A 47 4.07 -2.98 5.81
CA TYR A 47 3.73 -1.95 4.82
C TYR A 47 2.97 -0.75 5.41
N ARG A 48 1.99 -0.99 6.30
CA ARG A 48 1.19 0.07 6.96
C ARG A 48 1.98 0.87 7.99
N ASN A 49 3.07 0.32 8.50
CA ASN A 49 3.94 0.91 9.53
C ASN A 49 5.29 1.41 8.96
N THR A 50 5.49 1.38 7.65
CA THR A 50 6.67 1.96 6.99
C THR A 50 6.30 3.28 6.32
N PRO A 51 7.04 4.38 6.56
CA PRO A 51 6.75 5.65 5.91
C PRO A 51 6.95 5.51 4.39
N VAL A 52 6.05 6.11 3.63
CA VAL A 52 6.12 6.09 2.16
C VAL A 52 6.69 7.42 1.71
N ASP A 53 7.97 7.45 1.33
CA ASP A 53 8.69 8.66 0.91
C ASP A 53 8.37 9.89 1.80
N ARG A 54 7.90 10.99 1.19
CA ARG A 54 7.55 12.26 1.87
C ARG A 54 6.18 12.24 2.56
N LEU A 55 5.53 11.08 2.63
CA LEU A 55 4.21 10.91 3.22
C LEU A 55 4.30 10.25 4.59
N ALA A 56 3.31 10.56 5.43
CA ALA A 56 3.09 9.86 6.68
C ALA A 56 2.82 8.37 6.44
N LEU A 57 2.84 7.60 7.52
CA LEU A 57 2.58 6.16 7.49
C LEU A 57 1.19 5.88 6.86
N PRO A 58 1.00 4.82 6.06
CA PRO A 58 -0.32 4.51 5.50
C PRO A 58 -1.38 4.33 6.58
N SER A 59 -1.01 3.76 7.73
CA SER A 59 -1.88 3.66 8.92
C SER A 59 -2.28 5.02 9.49
N GLN A 60 -1.37 6.00 9.49
CA GLN A 60 -1.69 7.35 9.95
C GLN A 60 -2.59 8.08 8.96
N LEU A 61 -2.38 7.92 7.66
CA LEU A 61 -3.24 8.54 6.65
C LEU A 61 -4.66 7.97 6.67
N LEU A 62 -4.81 6.65 6.86
CA LEU A 62 -6.10 5.96 6.80
C LEU A 62 -6.83 5.89 8.15
N MET A 63 -6.09 5.73 9.25
CA MET A 63 -6.63 5.42 10.58
C MET A 63 -6.25 6.47 11.63
N SER A 64 -5.45 7.47 11.25
CA SER A 64 -4.89 8.48 12.15
C SER A 64 -4.17 7.85 13.35
N CYS A 65 -3.58 6.66 13.23
CA CYS A 65 -2.82 6.03 14.32
C CYS A 65 -1.67 5.18 13.77
N GLN A 66 -0.65 4.92 14.60
CA GLN A 66 0.38 3.92 14.28
C GLN A 66 -0.05 2.56 14.83
N LEU A 67 0.20 1.48 14.09
CA LEU A 67 -0.17 0.12 14.51
C LEU A 67 0.95 -0.50 15.33
N LYS A 68 0.61 -1.38 16.28
CA LYS A 68 1.59 -2.17 17.03
C LYS A 68 2.37 -3.06 16.06
N SER A 69 3.67 -2.84 15.96
CA SER A 69 4.57 -3.70 15.18
C SER A 69 5.21 -4.75 16.09
N LEU A 70 6.05 -5.63 15.51
CA LEU A 70 6.89 -6.54 16.28
C LEU A 70 8.01 -5.82 17.03
N LEU A 71 8.31 -4.57 16.68
CA LEU A 71 9.29 -3.76 17.38
C LEU A 71 8.67 -3.12 18.63
N PRO A 72 9.42 -3.01 19.74
CA PRO A 72 8.96 -2.30 20.93
C PRO A 72 8.54 -0.88 20.57
N CYS A 73 7.30 -0.51 20.93
CA CYS A 73 6.73 0.81 20.67
C CYS A 73 6.17 1.39 21.96
N THR A 74 6.46 2.66 22.24
CA THR A 74 5.89 3.40 23.38
C THR A 74 4.38 3.55 23.21
N SER A 75 3.61 3.42 24.30
CA SER A 75 2.14 3.51 24.29
C SER A 75 1.61 4.84 23.73
N GLY A 76 2.38 5.92 23.81
CA GLY A 76 2.06 7.23 23.22
C GLY A 76 1.94 7.22 21.69
N HIS A 77 2.70 6.36 21.00
CA HIS A 77 2.71 6.25 19.54
C HIS A 77 1.43 5.59 18.97
N LEU A 78 0.75 4.78 19.80
CA LEU A 78 -0.47 4.06 19.42
C LEU A 78 -1.73 4.93 19.55
N LYS A 79 -1.59 6.16 20.05
CA LYS A 79 -2.71 7.10 20.17
C LYS A 79 -3.05 7.67 18.80
N LYS A 80 -4.33 8.01 18.62
CA LYS A 80 -4.78 8.65 17.40
C LYS A 80 -4.12 10.04 17.28
N LYS A 81 -3.41 10.28 16.20
CA LYS A 81 -2.84 11.56 15.78
C LYS A 81 -3.27 11.84 14.35
N VAL A 82 -4.05 12.89 14.16
CA VAL A 82 -4.42 13.38 12.83
C VAL A 82 -3.16 13.97 12.19
N VAL A 83 -2.82 13.48 11.00
CA VAL A 83 -1.75 14.06 10.18
C VAL A 83 -2.34 15.28 9.48
N SER A 84 -1.86 16.47 9.83
CA SER A 84 -2.12 17.69 9.05
C SER A 84 -1.17 17.69 7.85
N THR A 85 -1.68 17.29 6.69
CA THR A 85 -1.03 17.49 5.38
C THR A 85 -1.12 18.93 4.92
#